data_AF-A0A428XFM0-F1
#
_entry.id   AF-A0A428XFM0-F1
#
_cell.length_a   1.000
_cell.length_b   1.000
_cell.length_c   1.000
_cell.angle_alpha   90.00
_cell.angle_beta   90.00
_cell.angle_gamma   90.00
#
_symmetry.space_group_name_H-M   'P 1'
#
loop_
_entity.id
_entity.type
_entity.pdbx_description
1 polymer ?
#
loop_
_entity_poly.entity_id
_entity_poly.type
_entity_poly.pdbx_seq_one_letter_code
_entity_poly.pdbx_strand_id
1 'polypeptide(L)' 'MIDALHEEELAVLVAGETGITWFLGSLRGSIGGSPFEARMRYTRTWVRDAGHGWRIVAAHASVV' A
#
# COMPACT_ATOMS: atom_id res chain seq x y z
N MET A 1 -10.75 -2.15 10.52
CA MET A 1 -9.61 -1.49 11.19
C MET A 1 -8.40 -2.37 10.99
N ILE A 2 -7.22 -1.79 10.75
CA ILE A 2 -5.95 -2.53 10.76
C ILE A 2 -5.27 -2.21 12.08
N ASP A 3 -4.87 -3.25 12.80
CA ASP A 3 -4.29 -3.12 14.15
C ASP A 3 -2.78 -3.34 14.13
N ALA A 4 -2.30 -4.15 13.20
CA ALA A 4 -0.88 -4.39 12.97
C ALA A 4 -0.59 -4.56 11.48
N LEU A 5 0.56 -4.04 11.06
CA LEU A 5 1.11 -4.18 9.72
C LEU A 5 2.60 -4.48 9.86
N HIS A 6 3.04 -5.58 9.25
CA HIS A 6 4.45 -5.89 9.10
C HIS A 6 4.82 -5.81 7.62
N GLU A 7 5.72 -4.89 7.29
CA GLU A 7 6.31 -4.78 5.97
C GLU A 7 7.36 -5.88 5.79
N GLU A 8 7.13 -6.76 4.82
CA GLU A 8 8.06 -7.84 4.47
C GLU A 8 8.97 -7.40 3.32
N GLU A 9 8.42 -6.70 2.34
CA GLU A 9 9.15 -6.19 1.19
C GLU A 9 8.57 -4.85 0.73
N LEU A 10 9.46 -3.92 0.38
CA LEU A 10 9.10 -2.67 -0.27
C LEU A 10 10.07 -2.36 -1.41
N ALA A 11 9.52 -2.26 -2.62
CA ALA A 11 10.22 -1.75 -3.79
C ALA A 11 9.61 -0.42 -4.23
N VAL A 12 10.46 0.49 -4.71
CA VAL A 12 10.07 1.83 -5.14
C VAL A 12 10.70 2.16 -6.49
N LEU A 13 9.90 2.72 -7.39
CA LEU A 13 10.35 3.31 -8.64
C LEU A 13 9.83 4.74 -8.74
N VAL A 14 10.70 5.68 -9.09
CA VAL A 14 10.34 7.07 -9.39
C VAL A 14 10.74 7.40 -10.82
N ALA A 15 9.80 7.93 -11.59
CA ALA A 15 9.97 8.38 -12.97
C ALA A 15 9.38 9.79 -13.13
N GLY A 16 10.23 10.81 -13.00
CA GLY A 16 9.81 12.21 -13.00
C GLY A 16 8.86 12.50 -11.82
N GLU A 17 7.68 13.03 -12.13
CA GLU A 17 6.63 13.34 -11.15
C GLU A 17 5.74 12.10 -10.87
N THR A 18 6.06 10.92 -11.41
CA THR A 18 5.30 9.67 -11.15
C THR A 18 6.12 8.72 -10.29
N GLY A 19 5.45 8.00 -9.39
CA GLY A 19 6.05 6.97 -8.55
C GLY A 19 5.23 5.70 -8.53
N ILE A 20 5.88 4.55 -8.29
CA ILE A 20 5.22 3.29 -8.00
C ILE A 20 5.87 2.70 -6.75
N THR A 21 5.05 2.21 -5.82
CA THR A 21 5.51 1.39 -4.69
C THR A 21 4.86 0.01 -4.79
N TRP A 22 5.66 -1.04 -4.66
CA TRP A 22 5.18 -2.42 -4.49
C TRP A 22 5.50 -2.87 -3.07
N PHE A 23 4.45 -3.06 -2.28
CA PHE A 23 4.51 -3.52 -0.91
C PHE A 23 4.08 -4.99 -0.84
N LEU A 24 4.80 -5.80 -0.07
CA LEU A 24 4.35 -7.09 0.43
C LEU A 24 4.35 -7.02 1.95
N GLY A 25 3.27 -7.46 2.56
CA GLY A 25 3.25 -7.53 4.01
C GLY A 25 2.09 -8.31 4.59
N SER A 26 2.27 -8.62 5.86
CA SER A 26 1.29 -9.29 6.70
C SER A 26 0.58 -8.27 7.56
N LEU A 27 -0.74 -8.38 7.66
CA LEU A 27 -1.58 -7.47 8.43
C LEU A 27 -2.65 -8.22 9.20
N ARG A 28 -2.95 -7.68 10.38
CA ARG A 28 -4.03 -8.13 11.25
C ARG A 28 -4.97 -6.99 11.51
N GLY A 29 -6.27 -7.29 11.55
CA GLY A 29 -7.27 -6.28 11.86
C GLY A 29 -8.65 -6.88 12.09
N SER A 30 -9.66 -6.05 11.90
CA SER A 30 -11.07 -6.43 11.98
C SER A 30 -11.90 -5.85 10.84
N ILE A 31 -12.86 -6.63 10.33
CA ILE A 31 -13.85 -6.23 9.33
C ILE A 31 -15.24 -6.55 9.89
N GLY A 32 -16.09 -5.53 10.06
CA GLY A 32 -17.40 -5.71 10.68
C GLY A 32 -17.35 -6.28 12.11
N GLY A 33 -16.26 -6.04 12.84
CA GLY A 33 -16.01 -6.60 14.18
C GLY A 33 -15.38 -8.00 14.18
N SER A 34 -15.35 -8.71 13.04
CA SER A 34 -14.69 -10.02 12.93
C SER A 34 -13.19 -9.85 12.71
N PRO A 35 -12.33 -10.54 13.49
CA PRO A 35 -10.89 -10.48 13.31
C PRO A 35 -10.48 -11.14 11.99
N PHE A 36 -9.40 -10.63 11.39
CA PHE A 36 -8.78 -11.24 10.22
C PHE A 36 -7.26 -11.06 10.24
N GLU A 37 -6.57 -11.99 9.59
CA GLU A 37 -5.15 -11.94 9.28
C GLU A 37 -4.99 -12.22 7.79
N ALA A 38 -4.12 -11.46 7.12
CA ALA A 38 -3.88 -11.60 5.70
C ALA A 38 -2.44 -11.25 5.35
N ARG A 39 -1.92 -11.89 4.32
CA ARG A 39 -0.72 -11.47 3.59
C ARG A 39 -1.16 -10.90 2.25
N MET A 40 -0.69 -9.72 1.89
CA MET A 40 -1.11 -9.06 0.65
C MET A 40 0.05 -8.41 -0.11
N ARG A 41 -0.11 -8.36 -1.43
CA ARG A 41 0.60 -7.41 -2.27
C ARG A 41 -0.24 -6.16 -2.44
N TYR A 42 0.41 -5.00 -2.30
CA TYR A 42 -0.20 -3.70 -2.49
C TYR A 42 0.64 -2.81 -3.39
N THR A 43 0.14 -2.57 -4.59
CA THR A 43 0.76 -1.67 -5.56
C THR A 43 0.07 -0.32 -5.49
N ARG A 44 0.84 0.76 -5.38
CA ARG A 44 0.32 2.14 -5.44
C ARG A 44 1.05 2.91 -6.52
N THR A 45 0.29 3.59 -7.36
CA THR A 45 0.79 4.58 -8.31
C THR A 45 0.59 5.97 -7.74
N TRP A 46 1.63 6.78 -7.82
CA TRP A 46 1.72 8.09 -7.21
C TRP A 46 1.96 9.16 -8.27
N VAL A 47 1.42 10.34 -8.06
CA VAL A 47 1.84 11.57 -8.76
C VAL A 47 2.32 12.58 -7.74
N ARG A 48 3.36 13.34 -8.10
CA ARG A 48 3.83 14.50 -7.35
C ARG A 48 3.29 15.75 -8.03
N ASP A 49 2.83 16.70 -7.24
CA ASP A 49 2.59 18.07 -7.70
C ASP A 49 3.08 19.08 -6.66
N ALA A 50 3.35 20.31 -7.09
CA ALA A 50 3.93 21.34 -6.25
C ALA A 50 3.02 21.78 -5.09
N GLY A 51 1.70 21.59 -5.19
CA GLY A 51 0.75 22.02 -4.17
C GLY A 51 0.54 20.98 -3.06
N HIS A 52 0.61 19.70 -3.39
CA HIS A 52 0.22 18.62 -2.47
C HIS A 52 1.33 17.60 -2.20
N GLY A 53 2.47 17.68 -2.92
CA GLY A 53 3.48 16.65 -2.88
C GLY A 53 2.98 15.34 -3.51
N TRP A 54 3.39 14.20 -2.95
CA TRP A 54 3.01 12.88 -3.47
C TRP A 54 1.59 12.50 -3.08
N ARG A 55 0.81 12.05 -4.05
CA ARG A 55 -0.56 11.54 -3.87
C ARG A 55 -0.75 10.24 -4.61
N ILE A 56 -1.45 9.29 -3.98
CA ILE A 56 -1.87 8.05 -4.63
C ILE A 56 -2.96 8.39 -5.65
N VAL A 57 -2.77 7.99 -6.91
CA VAL A 57 -3.77 8.16 -7.99
C VAL A 57 -4.41 6.84 -8.40
N ALA A 58 -3.73 5.71 -8.14
CA ALA A 58 -4.28 4.38 -8.32
C ALA A 58 -3.67 3.44 -7.29
N ALA A 59 -4.42 2.43 -6.89
CA ALA A 59 -3.93 1.38 -6.04
C ALA A 59 -4.57 0.04 -6.38
N HIS A 60 -3.81 -1.03 -6.24
CA HIS A 60 -4.27 -2.40 -6.44
C HIS A 60 -3.77 -3.27 -5.28
N ALA A 61 -4.70 -3.94 -4.62
CA ALA A 61 -4.43 -4.87 -3.53
C ALA A 61 -4.89 -6.27 -3.92
N SER A 62 -4.07 -7.27 -3.64
CA SER A 62 -4.40 -8.68 -3.81
C SER A 62 -3.88 -9.51 -2.65
N VAL A 63 -4.65 -10.53 -2.24
CA VAL A 63 -4.17 -11.55 -1.31
C VAL A 63 -3.10 -12.40 -2.00
N VAL A 64 -2.10 -12.85 -1.23
CA VAL A 64 -1.04 -13.77 -1.68
C VAL A 64 -1.31 -15.17 -1.16
#